data_AF-A0A7Z8SG00-F1
#
_entry.id   AF-A0A7Z8SG00-F1
#
_cell.length_a   1.000
_cell.length_b   1.000
_cell.length_c   1.000
_cell.angle_alpha   90.00
_cell.angle_beta   90.00
_cell.angle_gamma   90.00
#
_symmetry.space_group_name_H-M   'P 1'
#
loop_
_entity.id
_entity.type
_entity.pdbx_description
1 polymer ?
#
loop_
_entity_poly.entity_id
_entity_poly.type
_entity_poly.pdbx_seq_one_letter_code
_entity_poly.pdbx_strand_id
1 'polypeptide(L)'
;MNFERCYMFKNKKLIRFCLTLFVCLSVINFTISYFQTYLETAADIKWVIPEIWKTILIDAPESILVILGAIALYDFTKETSPKDASI
;
A
#
# COMPACT_ATOMS: atom_id res chain seq x y z
N MET A 1 -11.98 14.13 -26.65
CA MET A 1 -11.49 13.51 -25.39
C MET A 1 -11.94 14.39 -24.24
N ASN A 2 -13.01 14.00 -23.54
CA ASN A 2 -13.46 14.71 -22.33
C ASN A 2 -12.65 14.19 -21.14
N PHE A 3 -11.73 15.02 -20.65
CA PHE A 3 -10.86 14.75 -19.51
C PHE A 3 -11.53 15.04 -18.14
N GLU A 4 -12.85 15.20 -18.11
CA GLU A 4 -13.63 15.52 -16.90
C GLU A 4 -14.42 14.33 -16.33
N ARG A 5 -13.97 13.09 -16.54
CA ARG A 5 -14.55 11.96 -15.81
C ARG A 5 -13.92 11.92 -14.42
N CYS A 6 -14.57 12.56 -13.45
CA CYS A 6 -14.16 12.57 -12.05
C CYS A 6 -14.12 11.12 -11.53
N TYR A 7 -12.93 10.51 -11.55
CA TYR A 7 -12.71 9.12 -11.17
C TYR A 7 -13.13 8.88 -9.72
N MET A 8 -14.32 8.31 -9.54
CA MET A 8 -14.86 8.05 -8.22
C MET A 8 -14.81 6.55 -7.94
N PHE A 9 -13.69 6.10 -7.35
CA PHE A 9 -13.56 4.71 -6.89
C PHE A 9 -14.79 4.28 -6.08
N LYS A 10 -15.42 3.16 -6.44
CA LYS A 10 -16.67 2.72 -5.75
C LYS A 10 -16.41 2.33 -4.30
N ASN A 11 -15.23 1.76 -4.02
CA ASN A 11 -14.84 1.24 -2.71
C ASN A 11 -13.97 2.22 -1.90
N LYS A 12 -14.32 3.52 -1.87
CA LYS A 12 -13.51 4.56 -1.18
C LYS A 12 -13.12 4.21 0.25
N LYS A 13 -14.03 3.58 1.01
CA LYS A 13 -13.77 3.19 2.41
C LYS A 13 -12.65 2.16 2.51
N LEU A 14 -12.67 1.14 1.66
CA LEU A 14 -11.66 0.09 1.62
C LEU A 14 -10.30 0.67 1.20
N ILE A 15 -10.28 1.48 0.14
CA ILE A 15 -9.05 2.14 -0.35
C ILE A 15 -8.44 3.00 0.75
N ARG A 16 -9.25 3.81 1.43
CA ARG A 16 -8.78 4.65 2.54
C ARG A 16 -8.22 3.81 3.67
N PHE A 17 -8.89 2.72 4.04
CA PHE A 17 -8.40 1.82 5.08
C PHE A 17 -7.05 1.17 4.71
N CYS A 18 -6.94 0.61 3.50
CA CYS A 18 -5.70 0.03 2.99
C CYS A 18 -4.56 1.05 2.95
N LEU A 19 -4.81 2.27 2.49
CA LEU A 19 -3.82 3.35 2.48
C LEU A 19 -3.40 3.76 3.90
N THR A 20 -4.34 3.89 4.84
CA THR A 20 -4.02 4.17 6.24
C THR A 20 -3.15 3.07 6.83
N LEU A 21 -3.50 1.80 6.61
CA LEU A 21 -2.72 0.67 7.08
C LEU A 21 -1.30 0.65 6.48
N PHE A 22 -1.18 0.92 5.17
CA PHE A 22 0.10 1.03 4.47
C PHE A 22 1.00 2.12 5.07
N VAL A 23 0.45 3.32 5.31
CA VAL A 23 1.19 4.42 5.92
C VAL A 23 1.64 4.06 7.33
N CYS A 24 0.76 3.48 8.15
CA CYS A 24 1.13 3.03 9.51
C CYS A 24 2.27 2.01 9.49
N LEU A 25 2.20 0.99 8.63
CA LEU A 25 3.25 -0.02 8.50
C LEU A 25 4.57 0.59 8.01
N SER A 26 4.51 1.54 7.08
CA SER A 26 5.68 2.26 6.56
C SER A 26 6.38 3.07 7.66
N VAL A 27 5.60 3.76 8.50
CA VAL A 27 6.15 4.52 9.64
C VAL A 27 6.80 3.59 10.65
N ILE A 28 6.16 2.47 10.99
CA ILE A 28 6.74 1.48 11.91
C ILE A 28 8.05 0.93 11.35
N ASN A 29 8.08 0.54 10.07
CA ASN A 29 9.29 0.03 9.41
C ASN A 29 10.42 1.07 9.44
N PHE A 30 10.10 2.33 9.14
CA PHE A 30 11.05 3.44 9.20
C PHE A 30 11.60 3.66 10.62
N THR A 31 10.73 3.71 11.63
CA THR A 31 11.13 3.90 13.03
C THR A 31 12.03 2.78 13.51
N ILE A 32 11.69 1.54 13.19
CA ILE A 32 12.51 0.37 13.56
C ILE A 32 13.89 0.45 12.89
N SER A 33 13.94 0.73 11.59
CA SER A 33 15.20 0.89 10.83
C SER A 33 16.07 2.02 11.39
N TYR A 34 15.44 3.13 11.80
CA TYR A 34 16.11 4.25 12.46
C TYR A 34 16.75 3.82 13.78
N PHE A 35 15.99 3.13 14.65
CA PHE A 35 16.52 2.66 15.93
C PHE A 35 17.62 1.61 15.79
N GLN A 36 17.52 0.70 14.81
CA GLN A 36 18.60 -0.24 14.52
C GLN A 36 19.90 0.51 14.17
N THR A 37 19.82 1.45 13.23
CA THR A 37 20.97 2.26 12.80
C THR A 37 21.54 3.07 13.97
N TYR A 38 20.66 3.68 14.78
CA TYR A 38 21.07 4.45 15.95
C TYR A 38 21.81 3.59 16.99
N LEU A 39 21.28 2.42 17.33
CA LEU A 39 21.90 1.53 18.32
C LEU A 39 23.24 0.98 17.84
N GLU A 40 23.33 0.64 16.55
CA GLU A 40 24.57 0.16 15.94
C GLU A 40 25.64 1.26 15.93
N THR A 41 25.27 2.49 15.60
CA THR A 41 26.22 3.62 15.52
C THR A 41 26.60 4.20 16.89
N ALA A 42 25.66 4.26 17.84
CA ALA A 42 25.88 4.93 19.12
C ALA A 42 26.41 4.01 20.22
N ALA A 43 26.10 2.71 20.15
CA ALA A 43 26.40 1.77 21.24
C ALA A 43 27.04 0.46 20.75
N ASP A 44 27.28 0.29 19.45
CA ASP A 44 27.73 -0.98 18.84
C ASP A 44 26.80 -2.16 19.19
N ILE A 45 25.53 -1.86 19.45
CA ILE A 45 24.52 -2.86 19.81
C ILE A 45 23.77 -3.25 18.54
N LYS A 46 23.98 -4.49 18.10
CA LYS A 46 23.23 -5.07 16.98
C LYS A 46 21.84 -5.52 17.42
N TRP A 47 20.85 -4.67 17.21
CA TRP A 47 19.45 -5.02 17.47
C TRP A 47 18.88 -5.87 16.33
N VAL A 48 18.60 -7.13 16.61
CA VAL A 48 18.06 -8.09 15.63
C VAL A 48 16.53 -8.15 15.74
N ILE A 49 15.85 -7.77 14.66
CA ILE A 49 14.40 -7.92 14.52
C ILE A 49 14.10 -9.38 14.16
N PRO A 50 13.14 -10.03 14.83
CA PRO A 50 12.71 -11.37 14.47
C PRO A 50 12.20 -11.45 13.03
N GLU A 51 12.43 -12.57 12.37
CA GLU A 51 12.14 -12.74 10.93
C GLU A 51 10.65 -12.53 10.59
N ILE A 52 9.75 -12.94 11.50
CA ILE A 52 8.30 -12.70 11.37
C ILE A 52 7.95 -11.22 11.21
N TRP A 53 8.68 -10.33 11.88
CA TRP A 53 8.46 -8.88 11.78
C TRP A 53 9.00 -8.31 10.47
N LYS A 54 10.08 -8.90 9.92
CA LYS A 54 10.56 -8.51 8.58
C LYS A 54 9.52 -8.85 7.51
N THR A 55 8.97 -10.06 7.56
CA THR A 55 7.87 -10.50 6.69
C THR A 55 6.68 -9.55 6.81
N ILE A 56 6.24 -9.21 8.03
CA ILE A 56 5.10 -8.30 8.22
C ILE A 56 5.40 -6.88 7.68
N LEU A 57 6.61 -6.37 7.87
CA LEU A 57 6.97 -5.00 7.49
C LEU A 57 7.33 -4.84 6.00
N ILE A 58 7.54 -5.94 5.27
CA ILE A 58 7.87 -5.95 3.83
C ILE A 58 6.69 -6.50 3.02
N ASP A 59 6.28 -7.74 3.31
CA ASP A 59 5.32 -8.47 2.49
C ASP A 59 3.90 -7.89 2.64
N ALA A 60 3.52 -7.41 3.84
CA ALA A 60 2.18 -6.84 4.04
C ALA A 60 2.01 -5.48 3.31
N PRO A 61 2.94 -4.51 3.39
CA PRO A 61 2.87 -3.31 2.57
C PRO A 61 2.82 -3.58 1.06
N GLU A 62 3.66 -4.49 0.56
CA GLU A 62 3.66 -4.87 -0.87
C GLU A 62 2.32 -5.48 -1.27
N SER A 63 1.79 -6.40 -0.49
CA SER A 63 0.48 -7.02 -0.73
C SER A 63 -0.65 -5.98 -0.74
N ILE A 64 -0.61 -4.98 0.14
CA ILE A 64 -1.58 -3.89 0.15
C ILE A 64 -1.50 -3.08 -1.14
N LEU A 65 -0.31 -2.75 -1.62
CA LEU A 65 -0.12 -2.02 -2.88
C LEU A 65 -0.63 -2.82 -4.09
N VAL A 66 -0.38 -4.14 -4.12
CA VAL A 66 -0.90 -5.02 -5.16
C VAL A 66 -2.43 -5.02 -5.18
N ILE A 67 -3.08 -5.14 -4.02
CA ILE A 67 -4.54 -5.12 -3.91
C ILE A 67 -5.10 -3.77 -4.37
N LEU A 68 -4.49 -2.66 -3.95
CA LEU A 68 -4.90 -1.32 -4.37
C LEU A 68 -4.74 -1.12 -5.89
N GLY A 69 -3.63 -1.60 -6.46
CA GLY A 69 -3.40 -1.58 -7.91
C GLY A 69 -4.42 -2.41 -8.69
N ALA A 70 -4.75 -3.61 -8.19
CA ALA A 70 -5.77 -4.47 -8.78
C ALA A 70 -7.16 -3.84 -8.75
N ILE A 71 -7.54 -3.21 -7.63
CA ILE A 71 -8.81 -2.46 -7.51
C ILE A 71 -8.85 -1.31 -8.52
N ALA A 72 -7.76 -0.53 -8.62
CA ALA A 72 -7.69 0.58 -9.55
C ALA A 72 -7.79 0.13 -11.01
N LEU A 73 -7.10 -0.96 -11.38
CA LEU A 73 -7.14 -1.54 -12.71
C LEU A 73 -8.52 -2.11 -13.04
N TYR A 74 -9.17 -2.77 -12.09
CA TYR A 74 -10.53 -3.30 -12.26
C TYR A 74 -11.54 -2.18 -12.50
N ASP A 75 -11.52 -1.12 -11.68
CA ASP A 75 -12.41 0.03 -11.86
C ASP A 75 -12.14 0.73 -13.22
N PHE A 76 -10.88 0.82 -13.66
CA PHE A 76 -10.53 1.36 -14.98
C PHE A 76 -11.04 0.51 -16.14
N THR A 77 -10.85 -0.81 -16.10
CA THR A 77 -11.23 -1.74 -17.18
C THR A 77 -12.72 -2.02 -17.23
N LYS A 78 -13.44 -1.93 -16.11
CA LYS A 78 -14.89 -2.10 -16.09
C LYS A 78 -15.63 -0.99 -16.83
N GLU A 79 -15.10 0.23 -16.81
CA GLU A 79 -15.66 1.40 -17.50
C GLU A 79 -15.35 1.43 -19.00
N THR A 80 -14.41 0.59 -19.48
CA THR A 80 -14.12 0.39 -20.92
C THR A 80 -14.90 -0.78 -21.52
N SER A 81 -15.64 -1.56 -20.71
CA SER A 81 -16.52 -2.62 -21.19
C SER A 81 -17.70 -2.01 -21.96
N PRO A 82 -17.86 -2.25 -23.27
CA PRO A 82 -18.87 -1.64 -24.12
C PRO A 82 -20.27 -2.27 -23.92
N LYS A 83 -20.75 -2.34 -22.68
CA LYS A 83 -22.13 -2.79 -22.39
C LYS A 83 -23.19 -1.70 -22.63
N ASP A 84 -22.76 -0.46 -22.89
CA ASP A 84 -23.64 0.64 -23.35
C ASP A 84 -23.53 0.89 -24.87
N ALA A 85 -22.77 0.06 -25.60
CA ALA A 85 -22.83 0.03 -27.07
C ALA A 85 -23.87 -1.00 -27.52
N SER A 86 -25.11 -0.85 -27.04
CA SER A 86 -26.25 -1.51 -27.67
C SER A 86 -26.56 -0.77 -28.97
N ILE A 87 -26.35 -1.46 -30.08
CA ILE A 87 -26.87 -1.18 -31.42
C ILE A 87 -28.41 -1.11 -31.37
#